data_AF-A0A3C1VNW3-F1
#
_entry.id   AF-A0A3C1VNW3-F1
#
_cell.length_a   1.000
_cell.length_b   1.000
_cell.length_c   1.000
_cell.angle_alpha   90.00
_cell.angle_beta   90.00
_cell.angle_gamma   90.00
#
_symmetry.space_group_name_H-M   'P 1'
#
loop_
_entity.id
_entity.type
_entity.pdbx_description
1 polymer ?
#
loop_
_entity_poly.entity_id
_entity_poly.type
_entity_poly.pdbx_seq_one_letter_code
_entity_poly.pdbx_strand_id
1 'polypeptide(L)' 'MKTTQLLIPTQKEAPNDAKIISHQLMVRAGLISKLASGLYSYLPMGVRVLKKVESI' A
#
# COMPACT_ATOMS: atom_id res chain seq x y z
N MET A 1 5.49 11.41 -13.12
CA MET A 1 5.89 9.99 -13.18
C MET A 1 4.87 9.27 -14.05
N LYS A 2 5.31 8.45 -15.00
CA LYS A 2 4.40 7.63 -15.80
C LYS A 2 4.02 6.38 -15.00
N THR A 3 2.76 5.98 -15.02
CA THR A 3 2.28 4.78 -14.31
C THR A 3 3.04 3.52 -14.73
N THR A 4 3.44 3.44 -16.00
CA THR A 4 4.25 2.34 -16.56
C THR A 4 5.63 2.18 -15.92
N GLN A 5 6.14 3.20 -15.21
CA GLN A 5 7.43 3.17 -14.53
C GLN A 5 7.30 2.87 -13.03
N LEU A 6 6.07 2.65 -12.54
CA LEU A 6 5.76 2.47 -11.12
C LEU A 6 5.22 1.07 -10.88
N LEU A 7 5.73 0.41 -9.84
CA LEU A 7 5.14 -0.81 -9.32
C LEU A 7 3.90 -0.46 -8.50
N ILE A 8 2.71 -0.65 -9.10
CA ILE A 8 1.42 -0.45 -8.44
C ILE A 8 0.57 -1.74 -8.60
N PRO A 9 0.74 -2.72 -7.70
CA PRO A 9 0.05 -4.01 -7.78
C PRO A 9 -1.38 -3.88 -7.21
N THR A 10 -2.28 -3.23 -7.94
CA THR A 10 -3.66 -3.08 -7.49
C THR A 10 -4.40 -4.42 -7.47
N GLN A 11 -5.17 -4.68 -6.42
CA GLN A 11 -5.95 -5.90 -6.26
C GLN A 11 -7.45 -5.63 -6.46
N LYS A 12 -8.14 -6.53 -7.19
CA LYS A 12 -9.60 -6.45 -7.38
C LYS A 12 -10.37 -6.81 -6.12
N GLU A 13 -9.82 -7.70 -5.31
CA GLU A 13 -10.42 -8.21 -4.09
C GLU A 13 -9.64 -7.72 -2.86
N ALA A 14 -10.34 -7.56 -1.73
CA ALA A 14 -9.68 -7.22 -0.48
C ALA A 14 -9.08 -8.50 0.13
N PRO A 15 -7.91 -8.43 0.79
CA PRO A 15 -7.40 -9.58 1.53
C PRO A 15 -8.38 -9.97 2.64
N ASN A 16 -8.71 -11.26 2.76
CA ASN A 16 -9.60 -11.77 3.81
C ASN A 16 -9.05 -11.54 5.24
N ASP A 17 -7.73 -11.44 5.36
CA ASP A 17 -7.04 -11.14 6.63
C ASP A 17 -7.28 -9.71 7.15
N ALA A 18 -7.69 -8.80 6.27
CA ALA A 18 -7.78 -7.38 6.58
C ALA A 18 -9.13 -7.06 7.22
N LYS A 19 -9.20 -6.99 8.56
CA LYS A 19 -10.45 -6.66 9.29
C LYS A 19 -10.84 -5.18 9.19
N ILE A 20 -9.88 -4.28 9.01
CA ILE A 20 -10.09 -2.82 9.01
C ILE A 20 -10.11 -2.29 7.57
N ILE A 21 -11.07 -1.41 7.27
CA ILE A 21 -11.26 -0.81 5.94
C ILE A 21 -9.99 -0.09 5.46
N SER A 22 -9.31 0.67 6.32
CA SER A 22 -8.07 1.37 5.96
C SER A 22 -6.99 0.39 5.47
N HIS A 23 -6.78 -0.71 6.19
CA HIS A 23 -5.83 -1.75 5.81
C HIS A 23 -6.23 -2.45 4.50
N GLN A 24 -7.52 -2.77 4.33
CA GLN A 24 -8.04 -3.31 3.06
C GLN A 24 -7.73 -2.39 1.88
N LEU A 25 -8.00 -1.09 2.02
CA LEU A 25 -7.77 -0.11 0.97
C LEU A 25 -6.28 0.08 0.68
N MET A 26 -5.44 0.13 1.71
CA MET A 26 -3.99 0.28 1.54
C MET A 26 -3.38 -0.90 0.77
N VAL A 27 -3.84 -2.13 1.02
CA VAL A 27 -3.39 -3.30 0.26
C VAL A 27 -3.96 -3.28 -1.16
N ARG A 28 -5.26 -3.01 -1.34
CA ARG A 28 -5.91 -2.97 -2.66
C ARG A 28 -5.32 -1.92 -3.59
N ALA A 29 -4.99 -0.76 -3.05
CA ALA A 29 -4.39 0.34 -3.81
C ALA A 29 -2.89 0.14 -4.10
N GLY A 30 -2.29 -0.96 -3.63
CA GLY A 30 -0.86 -1.22 -3.79
C GLY A 30 0.00 -0.20 -3.04
N LEU A 31 -0.44 0.25 -1.86
CA LEU A 31 0.34 1.14 -0.99
C LEU A 31 1.27 0.37 -0.05
N ILE A 32 0.81 -0.79 0.42
CA ILE A 32 1.56 -1.67 1.33
C ILE A 32 1.48 -3.13 0.86
N SER A 33 2.51 -3.91 1.19
CA SER A 33 2.53 -5.36 1.02
C SER A 33 2.90 -6.03 2.35
N LYS A 34 2.15 -7.08 2.73
CA LYS A 34 2.40 -7.85 3.96
C LYS A 34 3.57 -8.81 3.73
N LEU A 35 4.62 -8.70 4.55
CA LEU A 35 5.76 -9.62 4.55
C LEU A 35 5.58 -10.73 5.58
N ALA A 36 5.17 -10.36 6.80
CA ALA A 36 4.94 -11.28 7.91
C ALA A 36 3.86 -10.70 8.84
N SER A 37 3.49 -11.42 9.91
CA SER A 37 2.55 -10.92 10.91
C SER A 37 3.06 -9.61 11.51
N GLY A 38 2.32 -8.52 11.30
CA GLY A 38 2.71 -7.17 11.75
C GLY A 38 3.82 -6.50 10.94
N LEU A 39 4.38 -7.17 9.92
CA LEU A 39 5.47 -6.63 9.10
C LEU A 39 4.97 -6.27 7.70
N TYR A 40 5.15 -5.00 7.33
CA TYR A 40 4.68 -4.44 6.06
C TYR A 40 5.81 -3.73 5.33
N SER A 41 5.84 -3.90 4.01
CA SER A 41 6.68 -3.12 3.12
C SER A 41 5.85 -2.02 2.46
N TYR A 42 6.38 -0.80 2.43
CA TYR A 42 5.76 0.31 1.71
C TYR A 42 6.15 0.27 0.24
N LEU A 43 5.14 0.26 -0.63
CA LEU A 43 5.30 0.32 -2.08
C LEU A 43 5.55 1.77 -2.53
N PRO A 44 5.97 2.03 -3.78
CA PRO A 44 6.36 3.36 -4.25
C PRO A 44 5.32 4.46 -3.99
N MET A 45 4.03 4.11 -4.10
CA MET A 45 2.92 5.02 -3.79
C MET A 45 2.74 5.25 -2.28
N GLY A 46 2.92 4.21 -1.45
CA GLY A 46 2.89 4.32 0.01
C GLY A 46 4.03 5.19 0.55
N VAL A 47 5.25 5.01 0.04
CA VAL A 47 6.43 5.83 0.41
C VAL A 47 6.20 7.32 0.10
N ARG A 48 5.53 7.63 -1.02
CA ARG A 48 5.19 9.02 -1.36
C ARG A 48 4.25 9.68 -0.35
N VAL A 49 3.24 8.95 0.09
CA VAL A 49 2.31 9.46 1.12
C VAL A 49 3.06 9.62 2.44
N LEU A 50 3.89 8.63 2.82
CA LEU A 50 4.69 8.69 4.03
C LEU A 50 5.60 9.93 4.06
N LYS A 51 6.32 10.20 2.97
CA LYS A 51 7.18 11.40 2.85
C LYS A 51 6.39 12.71 2.92
N LYS A 52 5.17 12.75 2.39
CA LYS A 52 4.31 13.93 2.52
C LYS A 52 3.90 14.18 3.96
N VAL A 53 3.57 13.12 4.69
CA VAL A 53 3.21 13.21 6.11
C VAL A 53 4.43 13.59 6.95
N GLU A 54 5.61 13.05 6.63
CA GLU A 54 6.88 13.42 7.29
C GLU A 54 7.27 14.88 7.07
N SER A 55 6.90 15.47 5.93
CA SER A 55 7.20 16.87 5.60
C SER A 55 6.25 17.91 6.18
N ILE A 56 5.28 17.49 7.00
CA ILE A 56 4.32 18.36 7.71
C ILE A 56 4.81 18.53 9.15
#